data_AF-R0MJS8-F1
#
_entry.id   AF-R0MJS8-F1
#
_cell.length_a   1.000
_cell.length_b   1.000
_cell.length_c   1.000
_cell.angle_alpha   90.00
_cell.angle_beta   90.00
_cell.angle_gamma   90.00
#
_symmetry.space_group_name_H-M   'P 1'
#
loop_
_entity.id
_entity.type
_entity.pdbx_description
1 polymer ?
#
loop_
_entity_poly.entity_id
_entity_poly.type
_entity_poly.pdbx_seq_one_letter_code
_entity_poly.pdbx_strand_id
1 'polypeptide(L)' 'MICGLCSKEQSVKKDCDCGMTLKKNTNCWEGGKGNRNKVTMNKKDKKKYK' A
#
# COMPACT_ATOMS: atom_id res chain seq x y z
N MET A 1 -0.83 -11.46 12.43
CA MET A 1 -0.88 -10.78 11.12
C MET A 1 -1.02 -11.86 10.06
N ILE A 2 -2.06 -11.75 9.24
CA ILE A 2 -2.33 -12.74 8.19
C ILE A 2 -1.63 -12.27 6.91
N CYS A 3 -0.86 -13.15 6.30
CA CYS A 3 -0.25 -12.87 5.01
C CYS A 3 -1.33 -12.80 3.92
N GLY A 4 -1.44 -11.68 3.20
CA GLY A 4 -2.44 -11.52 2.14
C GLY A 4 -2.22 -12.36 0.87
N LEU A 5 -1.15 -13.16 0.80
CA LEU A 5 -0.84 -14.03 -0.33
C LEU A 5 -1.11 -15.51 -0.01
N CYS A 6 -0.49 -16.02 1.06
CA CYS A 6 -0.63 -17.43 1.45
C CYS A 6 -1.65 -17.67 2.57
N SER A 7 -2.37 -16.64 3.02
CA SER A 7 -3.35 -16.67 4.11
C SER A 7 -2.83 -17.21 5.44
N LYS A 8 -1.51 -17.36 5.59
CA LYS A 8 -0.88 -17.88 6.80
C LYS A 8 -0.88 -16.83 7.90
N GLU A 9 -1.40 -17.18 9.06
CA GLU A 9 -1.29 -16.37 10.27
C GLU A 9 0.14 -16.44 10.83
N GLN A 10 0.73 -15.29 11.06
CA GLN A 10 2.09 -15.12 11.58
C GLN A 10 2.13 -14.06 12.67
N SER A 11 3.17 -14.07 13.50
CA SER A 11 3.46 -12.94 14.38
C SER A 11 3.76 -11.67 13.56
N VAL A 12 3.74 -10.48 14.20
CA VAL A 12 3.89 -9.19 13.49
C VAL A 12 5.32 -9.03 12.96
N LYS A 13 5.60 -9.69 11.83
CA LYS A 13 6.86 -9.68 11.09
C LYS A 13 6.61 -9.09 9.71
N LYS A 14 7.61 -8.40 9.16
CA LYS A 14 7.53 -7.79 7.83
C LYS A 14 7.62 -8.82 6.71
N ASP A 15 8.35 -9.89 6.96
CA ASP A 15 8.66 -10.90 5.97
C ASP A 15 7.85 -12.15 6.28
N CYS A 16 7.11 -12.61 5.28
CA CYS A 16 6.46 -13.90 5.34
C CYS A 16 7.39 -14.98 4.80
N ASP A 17 7.34 -16.16 5.41
CA ASP A 17 8.03 -17.38 4.98
C ASP A 17 7.79 -17.75 3.50
N CYS A 18 6.64 -17.35 2.92
CA CYS A 18 6.36 -17.52 1.49
C CYS A 18 7.12 -16.56 0.56
N GLY A 19 8.01 -15.72 1.09
CA GLY A 19 8.79 -14.74 0.33
C GLY A 19 8.07 -13.41 0.09
N MET A 20 6.84 -13.24 0.56
CA MET A 20 6.16 -11.94 0.48
C MET A 20 6.61 -11.02 1.61
N THR A 21 7.37 -9.98 1.26
CA THR A 21 7.60 -8.84 2.14
C THR A 21 6.38 -7.94 2.12
N LEU A 22 5.77 -7.75 3.29
CA LEU A 22 4.68 -6.80 3.46
C LEU A 22 5.20 -5.40 3.13
N LYS A 23 4.66 -4.81 2.07
CA LYS A 23 5.02 -3.45 1.66
C LYS A 23 4.74 -2.50 2.81
N LYS A 24 5.64 -1.53 3.02
CA LYS A 24 5.55 -0.52 4.08
C LYS A 24 4.14 0.06 4.12
N ASN A 25 3.62 0.24 5.33
CA ASN A 25 2.36 0.90 5.59
C ASN A 25 2.42 2.32 5.01
N THR A 26 1.96 2.50 3.77
CA THR A 26 1.74 3.83 3.22
C THR A 26 0.52 4.40 3.93
N ASN A 27 0.47 5.71 4.21
CA ASN A 27 -0.70 6.39 4.82
C ASN A 27 -2.00 6.30 3.97
N CYS A 28 -2.07 5.40 2.99
CA CYS A 28 -3.19 5.15 2.12
C CYS A 28 -3.44 3.64 2.14
N TRP A 29 -4.72 3.26 2.33
CA TRP A 29 -5.18 1.88 2.53
C TRP A 29 -4.75 0.91 1.40
N GLU A 30 -4.47 1.41 0.19
CA GLU A 30 -4.17 0.57 -0.98
C GLU A 30 -2.81 0.84 -1.60
N GLY A 31 -1.73 0.71 -0.82
CA GLY A 31 -0.40 0.40 -1.38
C GLY A 31 0.16 1.37 -2.44
N GLY A 32 -0.20 2.66 -2.38
CA GLY A 32 0.51 3.70 -3.15
C GLY A 32 -0.05 4.03 -4.53
N LYS A 33 -1.31 4.46 -4.60
CA LYS A 33 -1.79 5.54 -5.51
C LYS A 33 -3.12 6.09 -5.03
N GLY A 34 -3.94 5.23 -4.41
CA GLY A 34 -5.33 5.54 -4.06
C GLY A 34 -6.14 5.92 -5.31
N ASN A 35 -7.33 6.49 -5.13
CA ASN A 35 -8.16 7.03 -6.22
C ASN A 35 -7.62 8.36 -6.81
N ARG A 36 -6.29 8.56 -6.81
CA ARG A 36 -5.66 9.79 -7.32
C ARG A 36 -5.48 9.69 -8.82
N ASN A 37 -6.50 10.13 -9.55
CA ASN A 37 -6.39 10.30 -10.99
C ASN A 37 -5.93 11.74 -11.31
N LYS A 38 -4.73 11.89 -11.88
CA LYS A 38 -4.16 13.21 -12.24
C LYS A 38 -5.09 14.04 -13.13
N VAL A 39 -5.94 13.38 -13.93
CA VAL A 39 -6.93 14.04 -14.80
C VAL A 39 -8.01 14.74 -13.97
N THR A 40 -8.55 14.07 -12.95
CA THR A 40 -9.66 14.58 -12.13
C THR A 40 -9.21 15.35 -10.88
N MET A 41 -7.93 15.25 -10.51
CA MET A 41 -7.38 16.01 -9.38
C MET A 41 -7.46 17.53 -9.62
N ASN A 42 -7.76 18.27 -8.55
CA ASN A 42 -7.77 19.73 -8.57
C ASN A 42 -6.40 20.29 -9.02
N LYS A 43 -6.40 21.31 -9.87
CA LYS A 43 -5.17 21.99 -10.34
C LYS A 43 -4.34 22.58 -9.19
N LYS A 44 -4.98 22.96 -8.08
CA LYS A 44 -4.32 23.52 -6.89
C LYS A 44 -3.77 22.47 -5.92
N ASP A 45 -4.00 21.19 -6.18
CA ASP A 45 -3.51 20.13 -5.30
C ASP A 45 -1.98 20.01 -5.40
N LYS A 46 -1.29 20.13 -4.26
CA LYS A 46 0.18 20.11 -4.18
C LYS A 46 0.79 18.78 -4.64
N LYS A 47 0.01 17.69 -4.69
CA LYS A 47 0.45 16.34 -5.09
C LYS A 47 0.09 16.01 -6.54
N LYS A 48 -0.53 16.91 -7.31
CA LYS A 48 -0.90 16.66 -8.71
C LYS A 48 0.31 16.59 -9.65
N TYR A 49 1.26 17.51 -9.46
CA TYR A 49 2.44 17.67 -10.31
C TYR A 49 3.75 17.18 -9.68
N LYS A 50 3.68 16.68 -8.44
CA LYS A 50 4.80 15.98 -7.78
C LYS A 50 4.69 14.49 -8.07
#